data_AF-A0A5B7UEX3-F1
#
_entry.id   AF-A0A5B7UEX3-F1
#
_cell.length_a   1.000
_cell.length_b   1.000
_cell.length_c   1.000
_cell.angle_alpha   90.00
_cell.angle_beta   90.00
_cell.angle_gamma   90.00
#
_symmetry.space_group_name_H-M   'P 1'
#
loop_
_entity.id
_entity.type
_entity.pdbx_description
1 polymer ?
#
loop_
_entity_poly.entity_id
_entity_poly.type
_entity_poly.pdbx_seq_one_letter_code
_entity_poly.pdbx_strand_id
1 'polypeptide(L)'
;MQNLIKNTIAYVQQELEHAESGHDWFHIERVWKLSKKIAEDQECNLLVVELGALLHDIADSKFHNGDEELGPKKAAEFLKAQQVTQEIISQVTHIIKNISFKNRNEAPLNKSIELQIVQDADRIDALGAIGIARTFNFGGYKNNPIHLPGEKPKLNQSKEEYKKSNGSSINHFYEKLLLLKDMMNTQKGKEIASKRHQYMEDFLKEFFSEWEAEK
;
A
#
# COMPACT_ATOMS: atom_id res chain seq x y z
N MET A 1 0.61 -25.23 -8.47
CA MET A 1 0.89 -23.79 -8.25
C MET A 1 -0.09 -22.86 -8.97
N GLN A 2 -0.34 -22.97 -10.28
CA GLN A 2 -1.34 -22.12 -10.97
C GLN A 2 -2.75 -22.18 -10.34
N ASN A 3 -3.19 -23.35 -9.88
CA ASN A 3 -4.45 -23.49 -9.15
C ASN A 3 -4.45 -22.76 -7.79
N LEU A 4 -3.32 -22.70 -7.09
CA LEU A 4 -3.22 -22.04 -5.79
C LEU A 4 -3.45 -20.54 -5.92
N ILE A 5 -2.72 -19.88 -6.82
CA ILE A 5 -2.88 -18.43 -7.06
C ILE A 5 -4.31 -18.11 -7.50
N LYS A 6 -4.89 -18.90 -8.41
CA LYS A 6 -6.29 -18.72 -8.84
C LYS A 6 -7.28 -18.85 -7.68
N ASN A 7 -7.08 -19.85 -6.80
CA ASN A 7 -7.91 -20.03 -5.62
C ASN A 7 -7.75 -18.86 -4.64
N THR A 8 -6.53 -18.36 -4.43
CA THR A 8 -6.26 -17.18 -3.60
C THR A 8 -6.95 -15.94 -4.16
N ILE A 9 -6.90 -15.72 -5.47
CA ILE A 9 -7.59 -14.61 -6.14
C ILE A 9 -9.10 -14.68 -5.87
N ALA A 10 -9.72 -15.84 -6.12
CA ALA A 10 -11.16 -16.02 -5.89
C ALA A 10 -11.55 -15.80 -4.43
N TYR A 11 -10.72 -16.30 -3.51
CA TYR A 11 -10.91 -16.12 -2.08
C TYR A 11 -10.85 -14.65 -1.67
N VAL A 12 -9.84 -13.92 -2.12
CA VAL A 12 -9.68 -12.48 -1.80
C VAL A 12 -10.81 -11.65 -2.42
N GLN A 13 -11.22 -11.96 -3.65
CA GLN A 13 -12.36 -11.30 -4.29
C GLN A 13 -13.65 -11.46 -3.48
N GLN A 14 -13.90 -12.65 -2.95
CA GLN A 14 -15.06 -12.93 -2.11
C GLN A 14 -14.97 -12.18 -0.77
N GLU A 15 -13.81 -12.19 -0.12
CA GLU A 15 -13.62 -11.51 1.17
C GLU A 15 -13.72 -9.98 1.06
N LEU A 16 -13.40 -9.41 -0.10
CA LEU A 16 -13.42 -7.96 -0.35
C LEU A 16 -14.67 -7.47 -1.10
N GLU A 17 -15.69 -8.32 -1.30
CA GLU A 17 -16.92 -7.97 -2.04
C GLU A 17 -17.66 -6.75 -1.45
N HIS A 18 -17.48 -6.50 -0.15
CA HIS A 18 -18.08 -5.39 0.58
C HIS A 18 -17.06 -4.41 1.18
N ALA A 19 -15.80 -4.45 0.72
CA ALA A 19 -14.76 -3.56 1.19
C ALA A 19 -15.03 -2.09 0.79
N GLU A 20 -14.60 -1.15 1.65
CA GLU A 20 -14.73 0.29 1.39
C GLU A 20 -13.86 0.78 0.22
N SER A 21 -14.23 1.95 -0.33
CA SER A 21 -13.53 2.58 -1.45
C SER A 21 -12.05 2.80 -1.14
N GLY A 22 -11.17 2.15 -1.90
CA GLY A 22 -9.71 2.29 -1.81
C GLY A 22 -8.97 1.04 -1.32
N HIS A 23 -9.63 0.06 -0.70
CA HIS A 23 -9.04 -1.25 -0.36
C HIS A 23 -9.81 -2.39 -1.04
N ASP A 24 -10.32 -2.10 -2.23
CA ASP A 24 -11.04 -3.05 -3.06
C ASP A 24 -10.10 -4.09 -3.71
N TRP A 25 -10.71 -5.08 -4.35
CA TRP A 25 -10.01 -6.06 -5.17
C TRP A 25 -9.00 -5.41 -6.14
N PHE A 26 -9.32 -4.25 -6.72
CA PHE A 26 -8.46 -3.62 -7.72
C PHE A 26 -7.18 -3.05 -7.11
N HIS A 27 -7.19 -2.57 -5.87
CA HIS A 27 -5.96 -2.25 -5.16
C HIS A 27 -5.06 -3.49 -5.02
N ILE A 28 -5.61 -4.60 -4.49
CA ILE A 28 -4.87 -5.84 -4.33
C ILE A 28 -4.30 -6.35 -5.67
N GLU A 29 -5.12 -6.29 -6.72
CA GLU A 29 -4.72 -6.74 -8.05
C GLU A 29 -3.55 -5.91 -8.61
N ARG A 30 -3.57 -4.59 -8.44
CA ARG A 30 -2.47 -3.71 -8.87
C ARG A 30 -1.20 -3.96 -8.07
N VAL A 31 -1.32 -4.11 -6.75
CA VAL A 31 -0.18 -4.46 -5.88
C VAL A 31 0.41 -5.79 -6.29
N TRP A 32 -0.39 -6.84 -6.47
CA TRP A 32 0.07 -8.15 -6.94
C TRP A 32 0.78 -8.07 -8.29
N LYS A 33 0.20 -7.41 -9.30
CA LYS A 33 0.83 -7.22 -10.62
C LYS A 33 2.15 -6.47 -10.51
N LEU A 34 2.21 -5.46 -9.64
CA LEU A 34 3.41 -4.66 -9.43
C LEU A 34 4.49 -5.42 -8.65
N SER A 35 4.13 -6.22 -7.64
CA SER A 35 5.05 -7.09 -6.91
C SER A 35 5.73 -8.08 -7.86
N LYS A 36 4.98 -8.69 -8.79
CA LYS A 36 5.56 -9.53 -9.84
C LYS A 36 6.53 -8.76 -10.72
N LYS A 37 6.18 -7.54 -11.10
CA LYS A 37 7.03 -6.69 -11.94
C LYS A 37 8.35 -6.32 -11.26
N ILE A 38 8.32 -6.08 -9.96
CA ILE A 38 9.50 -5.78 -9.16
C ILE A 38 10.36 -7.04 -8.95
N ALA A 39 9.72 -8.21 -8.80
CA ALA A 39 10.39 -9.50 -8.63
C ALA A 39 11.15 -10.00 -9.86
N GLU A 40 10.83 -9.54 -11.08
CA GLU A 40 11.49 -9.99 -12.33
C GLU A 40 13.02 -9.91 -12.30
N ASP A 41 13.57 -8.90 -11.62
CA ASP A 41 15.01 -8.64 -11.55
C ASP A 41 15.60 -9.00 -10.16
N GLN A 42 14.95 -9.87 -9.39
CA GLN A 42 15.34 -10.21 -8.01
C GLN A 42 15.34 -11.73 -7.79
N GLU A 43 16.38 -12.25 -7.13
CA GLU A 43 16.38 -13.62 -6.64
C GLU A 43 15.48 -13.72 -5.41
N CYS A 44 14.28 -14.27 -5.57
CA CYS A 44 13.27 -14.37 -4.53
C CYS A 44 12.33 -15.57 -4.76
N ASN A 45 11.59 -15.95 -3.72
CA ASN A 45 10.50 -16.91 -3.87
C ASN A 45 9.24 -16.21 -4.42
N LEU A 46 9.04 -16.31 -5.74
CA LEU A 46 7.91 -15.66 -6.42
C LEU A 46 6.56 -16.09 -5.86
N LEU A 47 6.39 -17.34 -5.44
CA LEU A 47 5.12 -17.81 -4.86
C LEU A 47 4.80 -17.09 -3.55
N VAL A 48 5.80 -16.84 -2.72
CA VAL A 48 5.66 -16.09 -1.45
C VAL A 48 5.34 -14.62 -1.74
N VAL A 49 5.98 -14.01 -2.74
CA VAL A 49 5.67 -12.64 -3.18
C VAL A 49 4.21 -12.54 -3.64
N GLU A 50 3.77 -13.46 -4.51
CA GLU A 50 2.42 -13.43 -5.06
C GLU A 50 1.35 -13.64 -3.97
N LEU A 51 1.55 -14.62 -3.08
CA LEU A 51 0.63 -14.89 -1.97
C LEU A 51 0.63 -13.75 -0.95
N GLY A 52 1.81 -13.21 -0.61
CA GLY A 52 1.94 -12.06 0.28
C GLY A 52 1.20 -10.84 -0.27
N ALA A 53 1.38 -10.53 -1.56
CA ALA A 53 0.69 -9.41 -2.20
C ALA A 53 -0.82 -9.61 -2.30
N LEU A 54 -1.30 -10.83 -2.57
CA LEU A 54 -2.74 -11.10 -2.65
C LEU A 54 -3.43 -11.05 -1.28
N LEU A 55 -2.74 -11.43 -0.21
CA LEU A 55 -3.32 -11.60 1.12
C LEU A 55 -3.02 -10.45 2.09
N HIS A 56 -2.20 -9.45 1.71
CA HIS A 56 -1.70 -8.42 2.64
C HIS A 56 -2.79 -7.60 3.35
N ASP A 57 -3.91 -7.36 2.68
CA ASP A 57 -5.01 -6.51 3.16
C ASP A 57 -6.31 -7.32 3.37
N ILE A 58 -6.22 -8.65 3.49
CA ILE A 58 -7.41 -9.55 3.62
C ILE A 58 -8.24 -9.37 4.90
N ALA A 59 -7.66 -8.67 5.88
CA ALA A 59 -8.35 -8.24 7.09
C ALA A 59 -7.80 -6.86 7.48
N ASP A 60 -8.25 -5.80 6.79
CA ASP A 60 -7.90 -4.45 7.20
C ASP A 60 -8.45 -4.21 8.62
N SER A 61 -7.53 -3.94 9.55
CA SER A 61 -7.77 -3.79 10.99
C SER A 61 -8.74 -2.65 11.33
N LYS A 62 -9.12 -1.82 10.36
CA LYS A 62 -10.19 -0.81 10.48
C LYS A 62 -11.57 -1.42 10.76
N PHE A 63 -11.82 -2.68 10.38
CA PHE A 63 -13.11 -3.35 10.59
C PHE A 63 -13.17 -4.27 11.81
N HIS A 64 -12.01 -4.55 12.43
CA HIS A 64 -11.88 -5.54 13.51
C HIS A 64 -11.23 -4.95 14.76
N ASN A 65 -11.66 -3.75 15.17
CA ASN A 65 -11.18 -3.07 16.38
C ASN A 65 -9.65 -2.90 16.48
N GLY A 66 -8.94 -2.87 15.35
CA GLY A 66 -7.48 -2.74 15.34
C GLY A 66 -6.71 -4.03 15.60
N ASP A 67 -7.31 -5.21 15.48
CA ASP A 67 -6.58 -6.49 15.60
C ASP A 67 -5.66 -6.73 14.40
N GLU A 68 -4.39 -6.36 14.54
CA GLU A 68 -3.35 -6.56 13.54
C GLU A 68 -2.96 -8.05 13.35
N GLU A 69 -3.40 -8.96 14.24
CA GLU A 69 -3.13 -10.39 14.13
C GLU A 69 -4.18 -11.15 13.31
N LEU A 70 -5.32 -10.53 12.99
CA LEU A 70 -6.41 -11.20 12.27
C LEU A 70 -6.03 -11.53 10.81
N GLY A 71 -5.37 -10.60 10.11
CA GLY A 71 -4.92 -10.81 8.72
C GLY A 71 -3.97 -12.01 8.58
N PRO A 72 -2.87 -12.06 9.35
CA PRO A 72 -1.97 -13.21 9.38
C PRO A 72 -2.67 -14.54 9.72
N LYS A 73 -3.62 -14.55 10.68
CA LYS A 73 -4.38 -15.76 11.04
C LYS A 73 -5.24 -16.27 9.89
N LYS A 74 -6.05 -15.39 9.30
CA LYS A 74 -6.95 -15.72 8.19
C LYS A 74 -6.21 -16.23 6.96
N ALA A 75 -5.09 -15.57 6.63
CA ALA A 75 -4.19 -16.04 5.58
C ALA A 75 -3.60 -17.43 5.88
N ALA A 76 -3.15 -17.67 7.12
CA ALA A 76 -2.62 -18.98 7.50
C ALA A 76 -3.67 -20.09 7.41
N GLU A 77 -4.89 -19.84 7.86
CA GLU A 77 -6.00 -20.80 7.81
C GLU A 77 -6.36 -21.16 6.37
N PHE A 78 -6.51 -20.15 5.49
CA PHE A 78 -6.74 -20.35 4.07
C PHE A 78 -5.63 -21.18 3.41
N LEU A 79 -4.36 -20.81 3.63
CA LEU A 79 -3.22 -21.50 3.02
C LEU A 79 -3.06 -22.94 3.52
N LYS A 80 -3.35 -23.21 4.80
CA LYS A 80 -3.40 -24.57 5.36
C LYS A 80 -4.47 -25.42 4.67
N ALA A 81 -5.66 -24.86 4.45
CA ALA A 81 -6.74 -25.54 3.74
C ALA A 81 -6.36 -25.86 2.27
N GLN A 82 -5.50 -25.04 1.67
CA GLN A 82 -4.91 -25.28 0.34
C GLN A 82 -3.69 -26.21 0.35
N GLN A 83 -3.34 -26.82 1.50
CA GLN A 83 -2.21 -27.75 1.68
C GLN A 83 -0.84 -27.13 1.36
N VAL A 84 -0.68 -25.82 1.62
CA VAL A 84 0.61 -25.13 1.46
C VAL A 84 1.56 -25.51 2.61
N THR A 85 2.87 -25.56 2.33
CA THR A 85 3.87 -25.91 3.34
C THR A 85 3.95 -24.86 4.45
N GLN A 86 4.26 -25.31 5.68
CA GLN A 86 4.38 -24.43 6.84
C GLN A 86 5.45 -23.34 6.66
N GLU A 87 6.50 -23.62 5.88
CA GLU A 87 7.53 -22.65 5.53
C GLU A 87 6.97 -21.46 4.74
N ILE A 88 6.25 -21.72 3.64
CA ILE A 88 5.63 -20.68 2.82
C ILE A 88 4.57 -19.93 3.64
N ILE A 89 3.76 -20.65 4.43
CA ILE A 89 2.76 -20.01 5.31
C ILE A 89 3.43 -19.04 6.26
N SER A 90 4.54 -19.44 6.90
CA SER A 90 5.27 -18.57 7.83
C SER A 90 5.87 -17.34 7.15
N GLN A 91 6.36 -17.47 5.92
CA GLN A 91 6.89 -16.34 5.16
C GLN A 91 5.77 -15.37 4.74
N VAL A 92 4.63 -15.89 4.26
CA VAL A 92 3.48 -15.06 3.86
C VAL A 92 2.88 -14.33 5.06
N THR A 93 2.67 -14.99 6.20
CA THR A 93 2.16 -14.31 7.40
C THR A 93 3.14 -13.28 7.94
N HIS A 94 4.44 -13.53 7.82
CA HIS A 94 5.47 -12.54 8.15
C HIS A 94 5.35 -11.29 7.26
N ILE A 95 5.10 -11.45 5.96
CA ILE A 95 4.85 -10.31 5.06
C ILE A 95 3.64 -9.51 5.53
N ILE A 96 2.50 -10.18 5.72
CA ILE A 96 1.23 -9.54 6.11
C ILE A 96 1.39 -8.74 7.41
N LYS A 97 2.09 -9.31 8.40
CA LYS A 97 2.34 -8.66 9.69
C LYS A 97 3.21 -7.40 9.59
N ASN A 98 4.11 -7.33 8.61
CA ASN A 98 5.16 -6.30 8.55
C ASN A 98 5.04 -5.36 7.35
N ILE A 99 4.01 -5.49 6.52
CA ILE A 99 3.84 -4.66 5.33
C ILE A 99 3.51 -3.20 5.66
N SER A 100 2.68 -2.99 6.70
CA SER A 100 2.04 -1.70 6.98
C SER A 100 3.05 -0.59 7.32
N PHE A 101 2.84 0.58 6.70
CA PHE A 101 3.58 1.81 7.01
C PHE A 101 3.50 2.21 8.49
N LYS A 102 2.42 1.82 9.17
CA LYS A 102 2.13 2.16 10.58
C LYS A 102 3.13 1.58 11.58
N ASN A 103 3.89 0.56 11.19
CA ASN A 103 4.82 -0.16 12.07
C ASN A 103 6.29 0.16 11.72
N ARG A 104 6.55 1.31 11.08
CA ARG A 104 7.90 1.72 10.65
C ARG A 104 8.95 1.73 11.77
N ASN A 105 8.55 2.03 13.01
CA ASN A 105 9.44 2.07 14.17
C ASN A 105 9.70 0.68 14.78
N GLU A 106 8.88 -0.31 14.42
CA GLU A 106 8.93 -1.69 14.94
C GLU A 106 9.30 -2.68 13.81
N ALA A 107 9.66 -2.17 12.64
CA ALA A 107 9.95 -2.98 11.47
C ALA A 107 11.22 -3.84 11.71
N PRO A 108 11.26 -5.08 11.21
CA PRO A 108 12.43 -5.94 11.33
C PRO A 108 13.68 -5.27 10.74
N LEU A 109 14.81 -5.35 11.45
CA LEU A 109 16.09 -4.80 11.00
C LEU A 109 16.56 -5.46 9.68
N ASN A 110 16.27 -6.75 9.49
CA ASN A 110 16.57 -7.51 8.29
C ASN A 110 15.27 -8.02 7.65
N LYS A 111 14.79 -7.33 6.62
CA LYS A 111 13.60 -7.74 5.87
C LYS A 111 13.99 -8.77 4.80
N SER A 112 13.19 -9.82 4.64
CA SER A 112 13.35 -10.71 3.48
C SER A 112 13.14 -9.92 2.18
N ILE A 113 13.72 -10.40 1.08
CA ILE A 113 13.55 -9.75 -0.23
C ILE A 113 12.07 -9.75 -0.65
N GLU A 114 11.31 -10.78 -0.31
CA GLU A 114 9.88 -10.87 -0.61
C GLU A 114 9.07 -9.80 0.13
N LEU A 115 9.35 -9.56 1.42
CA LEU A 115 8.72 -8.47 2.17
C LEU A 115 9.07 -7.11 1.56
N GLN A 116 10.32 -6.91 1.16
CA GLN A 116 10.76 -5.67 0.50
C GLN A 116 10.01 -5.43 -0.81
N ILE A 117 9.86 -6.46 -1.65
CA ILE A 117 9.14 -6.40 -2.93
C ILE A 117 7.66 -6.04 -2.72
N VAL A 118 6.97 -6.74 -1.82
CA VAL A 118 5.54 -6.52 -1.58
C VAL A 118 5.31 -5.14 -0.95
N GLN A 119 6.18 -4.71 -0.03
CA GLN A 119 6.11 -3.40 0.59
C GLN A 119 6.36 -2.25 -0.41
N ASP A 120 7.30 -2.43 -1.34
CA ASP A 120 7.51 -1.46 -2.42
C ASP A 120 6.27 -1.37 -3.30
N ALA A 121 5.70 -2.50 -3.71
CA ALA A 121 4.52 -2.53 -4.57
C ALA A 121 3.31 -1.82 -3.93
N ASP A 122 3.01 -2.11 -2.67
CA ASP A 122 1.93 -1.45 -1.91
C ASP A 122 2.12 0.07 -1.86
N ARG A 123 3.33 0.52 -1.48
CA ARG A 123 3.64 1.96 -1.40
C ARG A 123 3.58 2.65 -2.75
N ILE A 124 4.03 2.00 -3.81
CA ILE A 124 4.02 2.55 -5.16
C ILE A 124 2.59 2.70 -5.70
N ASP A 125 1.62 1.87 -5.28
CA ASP A 125 0.20 2.05 -5.65
C ASP A 125 -0.41 3.32 -5.05
N ALA A 126 0.19 3.88 -3.99
CA ALA A 126 -0.15 5.18 -3.44
C ALA A 126 0.49 6.36 -4.19
N LEU A 127 1.33 6.11 -5.21
CA LEU A 127 2.03 7.14 -5.99
C LEU A 127 1.47 7.30 -7.41
N GLY A 128 1.86 8.39 -8.08
CA GLY A 128 1.52 8.68 -9.47
C GLY A 128 0.03 8.97 -9.68
N ALA A 129 -0.46 8.79 -10.91
CA ALA A 129 -1.84 9.11 -11.29
C ALA A 129 -2.90 8.39 -10.41
N ILE A 130 -2.68 7.11 -10.09
CA ILE A 130 -3.57 6.36 -9.20
C ILE A 130 -3.51 6.92 -7.77
N GLY A 131 -2.32 7.24 -7.27
CA GLY A 131 -2.15 7.88 -5.97
C GLY A 131 -2.88 9.23 -5.86
N ILE A 132 -2.82 10.05 -6.91
CA ILE A 132 -3.55 11.32 -7.02
C ILE A 132 -5.06 11.07 -6.90
N ALA A 133 -5.60 10.20 -7.75
CA ALA A 133 -7.04 9.90 -7.77
C ALA A 133 -7.53 9.36 -6.42
N ARG A 134 -6.78 8.44 -5.80
CA ARG A 134 -7.10 7.87 -4.49
C ARG A 134 -7.11 8.93 -3.39
N THR A 135 -6.17 9.88 -3.44
CA THR A 135 -6.04 10.94 -2.43
C THR A 135 -7.26 11.85 -2.40
N PHE A 136 -7.72 12.30 -3.57
CA PHE A 136 -8.92 13.13 -3.65
C PHE A 136 -10.21 12.35 -3.43
N ASN A 137 -10.28 11.09 -3.87
CA ASN A 137 -11.44 10.24 -3.58
C ASN A 137 -11.62 9.99 -2.07
N PHE A 138 -10.53 9.64 -1.37
CA PHE A 138 -10.56 9.46 0.09
C PHE A 138 -10.80 10.79 0.82
N GLY A 139 -10.20 11.88 0.35
CA GLY A 139 -10.44 13.22 0.85
C GLY A 139 -11.93 13.60 0.78
N GLY A 140 -12.57 13.37 -0.36
CA GLY A 140 -14.01 13.60 -0.55
C GLY A 140 -14.87 12.74 0.39
N TYR A 141 -14.56 11.45 0.54
CA TYR A 141 -15.24 10.57 1.48
C TYR A 141 -15.11 11.04 2.95
N LYS A 142 -13.94 11.59 3.33
CA LYS A 142 -13.71 12.19 4.65
C LYS A 142 -14.18 13.64 4.78
N ASN A 143 -14.73 14.22 3.70
CA ASN A 143 -15.09 15.63 3.62
C ASN A 143 -13.92 16.58 3.95
N ASN A 144 -12.70 16.18 3.56
CA ASN A 144 -11.53 17.02 3.67
C ASN A 144 -11.54 18.06 2.53
N PRO A 145 -11.13 19.31 2.79
CA PRO A 145 -10.95 20.28 1.72
C PRO A 145 -9.84 19.83 0.76
N ILE A 146 -10.00 20.14 -0.54
CA ILE A 146 -8.98 19.86 -1.56
C ILE A 146 -7.67 20.56 -1.18
N HIS A 147 -7.74 21.87 -0.96
CA HIS A 147 -6.62 22.73 -0.56
C HIS A 147 -7.13 23.81 0.40
N LEU A 148 -6.29 24.21 1.35
CA LEU A 148 -6.54 25.33 2.27
C LEU A 148 -5.37 26.32 2.18
N PRO A 149 -5.53 27.44 1.47
CA PRO A 149 -4.48 28.47 1.38
C PRO A 149 -4.06 28.95 2.78
N GLY A 150 -2.75 29.09 3.00
CA GLY A 150 -2.18 29.52 4.29
C GLY A 150 -1.98 28.41 5.32
N GLU A 151 -2.56 27.21 5.14
CA GLU A 151 -2.27 26.06 5.99
C GLU A 151 -1.07 25.28 5.46
N LYS A 152 0.04 25.31 6.20
CA LYS A 152 1.25 24.57 5.84
C LYS A 152 1.12 23.07 6.14
N PRO A 153 1.74 22.18 5.34
CA PRO A 153 1.77 20.76 5.63
C PRO A 153 2.53 20.49 6.93
N LYS A 154 2.03 19.55 7.74
CA LYS A 154 2.63 19.16 9.02
C LYS A 154 3.61 18.01 8.81
N LEU A 155 4.90 18.33 8.70
CA LEU A 155 5.95 17.33 8.58
C LEU A 155 6.23 16.65 9.93
N ASN A 156 6.68 15.39 9.91
CA ASN A 156 7.13 14.63 11.08
C ASN A 156 6.08 14.37 12.16
N GLN A 157 4.80 14.28 11.80
CA GLN A 157 3.73 13.93 12.72
C GLN A 157 3.94 12.54 13.35
N SER A 158 3.51 12.41 14.61
CA SER A 158 3.34 11.11 15.26
C SER A 158 2.18 10.33 14.62
N LYS A 159 2.15 9.00 14.82
CA LYS A 159 1.08 8.12 14.31
C LYS A 159 -0.30 8.55 14.81
N GLU A 160 -0.40 9.06 16.03
CA GLU A 160 -1.66 9.54 16.61
C GLU A 160 -2.11 10.88 16.03
N GLU A 161 -1.18 11.84 15.87
CA GLU A 161 -1.45 13.14 15.26
C GLU A 161 -1.91 12.98 13.81
N TYR A 162 -1.21 12.14 13.05
CA TYR A 162 -1.56 11.86 11.66
C TYR A 162 -2.96 11.24 11.53
N LYS A 163 -3.34 10.30 12.43
CA LYS A 163 -4.69 9.69 12.43
C LYS A 163 -5.81 10.67 12.76
N LYS A 164 -5.53 11.70 13.58
CA LYS A 164 -6.49 12.72 14.00
C LYS A 164 -6.47 13.96 13.09
N SER A 165 -5.59 14.00 12.09
CA SER A 165 -5.42 15.14 11.21
C SER A 165 -6.64 15.32 10.29
N ASN A 166 -7.22 16.52 10.30
CA ASN A 166 -8.27 16.95 9.37
C ASN A 166 -7.71 17.91 8.30
N GLY A 167 -6.48 17.65 7.84
CA GLY A 167 -5.80 18.48 6.85
C GLY A 167 -6.39 18.35 5.44
N SER A 168 -5.95 19.23 4.54
CA SER A 168 -6.36 19.19 3.13
C SER A 168 -5.76 18.01 2.36
N SER A 169 -6.44 17.59 1.27
CA SER A 169 -5.92 16.56 0.37
C SER A 169 -4.58 16.93 -0.25
N ILE A 170 -4.34 18.21 -0.55
CA ILE A 170 -3.05 18.69 -1.06
C ILE A 170 -1.94 18.56 -0.01
N ASN A 171 -2.20 18.91 1.25
CA ASN A 171 -1.18 18.75 2.30
C ASN A 171 -0.80 17.28 2.48
N HIS A 172 -1.71 16.33 2.25
CA HIS A 172 -1.43 14.90 2.29
C HIS A 172 -0.29 14.46 1.35
N PHE A 173 -0.13 15.13 0.20
CA PHE A 173 0.98 14.86 -0.71
C PHE A 173 2.33 15.09 -0.02
N TYR A 174 2.49 16.23 0.64
CA TYR A 174 3.71 16.62 1.33
C TYR A 174 3.91 15.88 2.65
N GLU A 175 2.84 15.61 3.38
CA GLU A 175 2.87 14.95 4.68
C GLU A 175 3.20 13.44 4.58
N LYS A 176 2.90 12.82 3.44
CA LYS A 176 3.11 11.38 3.25
C LYS A 176 3.59 10.99 1.86
N LEU A 177 2.84 11.31 0.80
CA LEU A 177 3.02 10.64 -0.50
C LEU A 177 4.41 10.91 -1.10
N LEU A 178 4.85 12.17 -1.10
CA LEU A 178 6.16 12.58 -1.60
C LEU A 178 7.33 12.04 -0.77
N LEU A 179 7.07 11.54 0.45
CA LEU A 179 8.09 10.91 1.29
C LEU A 179 8.30 9.42 0.93
N LEU A 180 7.36 8.78 0.23
CA LEU A 180 7.39 7.33 0.01
C LEU A 180 8.51 6.90 -0.94
N LYS A 181 8.88 7.73 -1.93
CA LYS A 181 9.93 7.41 -2.91
C LYS A 181 11.24 7.02 -2.22
N ASP A 182 11.63 7.76 -1.19
CA ASP A 182 12.89 7.55 -0.47
C ASP A 182 12.84 6.36 0.51
N MET A 183 11.66 5.74 0.66
CA MET A 183 11.44 4.58 1.51
C MET A 183 11.40 3.26 0.74
N MET A 184 11.61 3.28 -0.58
CA MET A 184 11.64 2.07 -1.40
C MET A 184 12.87 1.22 -1.05
N ASN A 185 12.64 -0.08 -0.94
CA ASN A 185 13.65 -1.04 -0.54
C ASN A 185 14.48 -1.52 -1.75
N THR A 186 13.81 -1.91 -2.83
CA THR A 186 14.43 -2.50 -4.03
C THR A 186 14.85 -1.45 -5.06
N GLN A 187 15.85 -1.76 -5.88
CA GLN A 187 16.30 -0.86 -6.96
C GLN A 187 15.18 -0.62 -7.99
N LYS A 188 14.47 -1.68 -8.38
CA LYS A 188 13.33 -1.59 -9.31
C LYS A 188 12.18 -0.77 -8.72
N GLY A 189 11.90 -0.93 -7.43
CA GLY A 189 10.92 -0.13 -6.70
C GLY A 189 11.28 1.36 -6.73
N LYS A 190 12.55 1.71 -6.47
CA LYS A 190 13.06 3.10 -6.53
C LYS A 190 12.88 3.72 -7.93
N GLU A 191 13.15 2.97 -8.99
CA GLU A 191 12.98 3.44 -10.37
C GLU A 191 11.52 3.76 -10.70
N ILE A 192 10.61 2.86 -10.35
CA ILE A 192 9.17 3.04 -10.60
C ILE A 192 8.63 4.18 -9.73
N ALA A 193 8.99 4.22 -8.45
CA ALA A 193 8.58 5.26 -7.52
C ALA A 193 9.07 6.64 -7.97
N SER A 194 10.30 6.75 -8.49
CA SER A 194 10.84 8.03 -8.98
C SER A 194 10.02 8.61 -10.13
N LYS A 195 9.61 7.78 -11.10
CA LYS A 195 8.76 8.22 -12.21
C LYS A 195 7.37 8.66 -11.73
N ARG A 196 6.77 7.91 -10.80
CA ARG A 196 5.45 8.22 -10.23
C ARG A 196 5.47 9.44 -9.32
N HIS A 197 6.56 9.64 -8.58
CA HIS A 197 6.82 10.82 -7.76
C HIS A 197 6.90 12.06 -8.63
N GLN A 198 7.70 12.03 -9.71
CA GLN A 198 7.82 13.17 -10.63
C GLN A 198 6.45 13.58 -11.19
N TYR A 199 5.63 12.61 -11.58
CA TYR A 199 4.27 12.90 -12.06
C TYR A 199 3.39 13.60 -11.01
N MET A 200 3.57 13.29 -9.72
CA MET A 200 2.86 13.97 -8.64
C MET A 200 3.37 15.40 -8.43
N GLU A 201 4.68 15.63 -8.53
CA GLU A 201 5.25 16.97 -8.48
C GLU A 201 4.76 17.84 -9.65
N ASP A 202 4.70 17.26 -10.85
CA ASP A 202 4.19 17.94 -12.04
C ASP A 202 2.69 18.26 -11.89
N PHE A 203 1.91 17.32 -11.36
CA PHE A 203 0.49 17.55 -11.03
C PHE A 203 0.33 18.67 -10.00
N LEU A 204 1.11 18.68 -8.92
CA LEU A 204 1.03 19.73 -7.90
C LEU A 204 1.41 21.09 -8.47
N LYS A 205 2.44 21.15 -9.31
CA LYS A 205 2.84 22.37 -10.00
C LYS A 205 1.70 22.91 -10.86
N GLU A 206 1.07 22.05 -11.66
CA GLU A 206 -0.09 22.46 -12.48
C GLU A 206 -1.25 22.91 -11.60
N PHE A 207 -1.59 22.14 -10.58
CA PHE A 207 -2.65 22.45 -9.63
C PHE A 207 -2.49 23.85 -9.02
N PHE A 208 -1.28 24.21 -8.58
CA PHE A 208 -1.03 25.53 -7.99
C PHE A 208 -1.08 26.66 -9.03
N SER A 209 -0.57 26.44 -10.24
CA SER A 209 -0.70 27.44 -11.32
C SER A 209 -2.17 27.66 -11.72
N GLU A 210 -2.99 26.60 -11.78
CA GLU A 210 -4.43 26.71 -12.01
C GLU A 210 -5.14 27.42 -10.84
N TRP A 211 -4.75 27.11 -9.60
CA TRP A 211 -5.33 27.70 -8.39
C TRP A 211 -5.11 29.22 -8.31
N GLU A 212 -3.94 29.70 -8.73
CA GLU A 212 -3.59 31.13 -8.80
C GLU A 212 -3.99 31.80 -10.13
N ALA A 213 -4.64 31.06 -11.04
CA ALA A 213 -5.02 31.52 -12.38
C ALA A 213 -3.85 32.05 -13.22
N GLU A 214 -2.67 31.43 -13.07
CA GLU A 214 -1.48 31.72 -13.89
C GLU A 214 -1.53 31.02 -15.27
N LYS A 215 -2.53 30.17 -15.48
CA LYS A 215 -2.81 29.41 -16.70
C LYS A 215 -4.30 29.40 -17.04
#